data_AF-A0A1I1JVQ0-F1
#
_entry.id   AF-A0A1I1JVQ0-F1
#
_cell.length_a   1.000
_cell.length_b   1.000
_cell.length_c   1.000
_cell.angle_alpha   90.00
_cell.angle_beta   90.00
_cell.angle_gamma   90.00
#
_symmetry.space_group_name_H-M   'P 1'
#
loop_
_entity.id
_entity.type
_entity.pdbx_description
1 polymer ?
#
loop_
_entity_poly.entity_id
_entity_poly.type
_entity_poly.pdbx_seq_one_letter_code
_entity_poly.pdbx_strand_id
1 'polypeptide(L)'
;MNEFEINSEKKIKDLEAQLKKLPKEKWKIWRLIVVGIITPFVGPYIPLRKGMLVDRMGYRDSVLLFFLILLIAIPVACYMHFQKINDQIFDIECELENLKQQKK
;
A
#
# COMPACT_ATOMS: atom_id res chain seq x y z
N MET A 1 -20.83 34.16 16.02
CA MET A 1 -19.95 33.01 15.70
C MET A 1 -20.83 31.95 15.07
N ASN A 2 -20.73 31.79 13.76
CA ASN A 2 -21.63 30.94 12.98
C ASN A 2 -21.22 29.47 13.14
N GLU A 3 -22.19 28.56 13.29
CA GLU A 3 -21.96 27.11 13.33
C GLU A 3 -21.11 26.61 12.14
N PHE A 4 -21.14 27.33 11.02
CA PHE A 4 -20.31 27.10 9.83
C PHE A 4 -18.80 27.23 10.10
N GLU A 5 -18.35 28.21 10.89
CA GLU A 5 -16.93 28.41 11.20
C GLU A 5 -16.40 27.29 12.09
N ILE A 6 -17.20 26.86 13.08
CA ILE A 6 -16.87 25.78 14.02
C ILE A 6 -16.76 24.45 13.27
N ASN A 7 -17.67 24.20 12.33
CA ASN A 7 -17.68 22.97 11.53
C ASN A 7 -16.50 22.93 10.54
N SER A 8 -16.18 24.07 9.91
CA SER A 8 -15.02 24.20 9.02
C SER A 8 -13.69 23.96 9.76
N GLU A 9 -13.51 24.52 10.96
CA GLU A 9 -12.31 24.27 11.77
C GLU A 9 -12.16 22.82 12.21
N LYS A 10 -13.28 22.17 12.58
CA LYS A 10 -13.28 20.74 12.93
C LYS A 10 -12.85 19.89 11.74
N LYS A 11 -13.34 20.20 10.54
CA LYS A 11 -13.02 19.50 9.30
C LYS A 11 -11.54 19.66 8.91
N ILE A 12 -11.00 20.88 9.03
CA ILE A 12 -9.58 21.19 8.82
C ILE A 12 -8.68 20.36 9.76
N LYS A 13 -9.04 20.30 11.04
CA LYS A 13 -8.28 19.55 12.04
C LYS A 13 -8.31 18.03 11.82
N ASP A 14 -9.44 17.52 11.32
CA ASP A 14 -9.58 16.10 10.96
C ASP A 14 -8.77 15.75 9.70
N LEU A 15 -8.81 16.59 8.67
CA LEU A 15 -7.99 16.45 7.45
C LEU A 15 -6.49 16.48 7.77
N GLU A 16 -6.01 17.38 8.64
CA GLU A 16 -4.61 17.38 9.10
C GLU A 16 -4.25 16.10 9.88
N ALA A 17 -5.18 15.58 10.69
CA ALA A 17 -4.97 14.33 11.43
C ALA A 17 -4.90 13.12 10.48
N GLN A 18 -5.70 13.12 9.40
CA GLN A 18 -5.64 12.11 8.33
C GLN A 18 -4.31 12.21 7.56
N LEU A 19 -3.86 13.43 7.24
CA LEU A 19 -2.57 13.68 6.57
C LEU A 19 -1.38 13.16 7.39
N LYS A 20 -1.42 13.29 8.72
CA LYS A 20 -0.40 12.73 9.64
C LYS A 20 -0.45 11.20 9.76
N LYS A 21 -1.59 10.57 9.46
CA LYS A 21 -1.77 9.10 9.54
C LYS A 21 -1.39 8.39 8.23
N LEU A 22 -1.65 8.99 7.08
CA LEU A 22 -1.32 8.45 5.75
C LEU A 22 0.15 8.01 5.56
N PRO A 23 1.19 8.74 6.03
CA PRO A 23 2.57 8.24 5.94
C PRO A 23 2.82 7.02 6.83
N LYS A 24 2.05 6.83 7.92
CA LYS A 24 2.10 5.60 8.74
C LYS A 24 1.45 4.41 8.03
N GLU A 25 0.55 4.66 7.07
CA GLU A 25 0.02 3.59 6.23
C GLU A 25 1.03 3.10 5.19
N LYS A 26 1.99 3.95 4.77
CA LYS A 26 3.14 3.51 3.95
C LYS A 26 3.96 2.42 4.67
N TRP A 27 3.95 2.41 6.01
CA TRP A 27 4.59 1.36 6.83
C TRP A 27 3.88 0.00 6.75
N LYS A 28 2.61 -0.09 6.30
CA LYS A 28 1.92 -1.38 6.08
C LYS A 28 2.55 -2.20 4.94
N ILE A 29 3.39 -1.58 4.10
CA ILE A 29 4.17 -2.25 3.05
C ILE A 29 5.14 -3.30 3.63
N TRP A 30 5.51 -3.21 4.91
CA TRP A 30 6.30 -4.26 5.57
C TRP A 30 5.65 -5.65 5.46
N ARG A 31 4.32 -5.73 5.46
CA ARG A 31 3.61 -7.01 5.27
C ARG A 31 3.81 -7.58 3.87
N LEU A 32 3.85 -6.73 2.84
CA LEU A 32 4.15 -7.14 1.46
C LEU A 32 5.60 -7.61 1.32
N ILE A 33 6.54 -6.94 1.99
CA ILE A 33 7.95 -7.36 2.04
C ILE A 33 8.09 -8.72 2.73
N VAL A 34 7.47 -8.90 3.90
CA VAL A 34 7.49 -10.17 4.64
C VAL A 34 6.88 -11.31 3.82
N VAL A 35 5.72 -11.09 3.21
CA VAL A 35 5.09 -12.10 2.33
C VAL A 35 5.98 -12.37 1.11
N GLY A 36 6.57 -11.33 0.52
CA GLY A 36 7.48 -11.47 -0.62
C GLY A 36 8.76 -12.25 -0.29
N ILE A 37 9.24 -12.20 0.94
CA ILE A 37 10.40 -12.98 1.38
C ILE A 37 10.01 -14.43 1.70
N ILE A 38 8.82 -14.68 2.26
CA ILE A 38 8.39 -16.03 2.69
C ILE A 38 7.81 -16.85 1.52
N THR A 39 7.10 -16.21 0.60
CA THR A 39 6.41 -16.84 -0.54
C THR A 39 7.32 -17.69 -1.44
N PRO A 40 8.57 -17.33 -1.78
CA PRO A 40 9.43 -18.18 -2.59
C PRO A 40 9.87 -19.47 -1.88
N PHE A 41 9.83 -19.52 -0.54
CA PHE A 41 10.17 -20.73 0.22
C PHE A 41 8.97 -21.65 0.44
N VAL A 42 7.78 -21.08 0.63
CA VAL A 42 6.54 -21.86 0.88
C VAL A 42 5.79 -22.16 -0.42
N GLY A 43 5.84 -21.25 -1.39
CA GLY A 43 5.15 -21.33 -2.68
C GLY A 43 5.41 -22.61 -3.48
N PRO A 44 6.66 -23.10 -3.57
CA PRO A 44 6.99 -24.36 -4.25
C PRO A 44 6.30 -25.61 -3.68
N TYR A 45 5.92 -25.58 -2.39
CA TYR A 45 5.23 -26.68 -1.71
C TYR A 45 3.71 -26.61 -1.82
N ILE A 46 3.16 -25.54 -2.41
CA ILE A 46 1.72 -25.44 -2.64
C ILE A 46 1.31 -26.46 -3.70
N PRO A 47 0.40 -27.40 -3.40
CA PRO A 47 -0.04 -28.40 -4.36
C PRO A 47 -0.83 -27.71 -5.48
N LEU A 48 -0.32 -27.77 -6.70
CA LEU A 48 -1.08 -27.39 -7.89
C LEU A 48 -1.94 -28.57 -8.32
N ARG A 49 -2.93 -28.32 -9.19
CA ARG A 49 -3.84 -29.33 -9.80
C ARG A 49 -3.16 -30.56 -10.41
N LYS A 50 -1.84 -30.54 -10.51
CA LYS A 50 -1.01 -31.48 -11.26
C LYS A 50 0.18 -32.01 -10.41
N GLY A 51 0.19 -31.77 -9.09
CA GLY A 51 1.30 -32.12 -8.17
C GLY A 51 2.01 -30.88 -7.62
N MET A 52 2.96 -31.06 -6.70
CA MET A 52 3.76 -29.94 -6.18
C MET A 52 4.73 -29.44 -7.27
N LEU A 53 4.98 -28.13 -7.30
CA LEU A 53 5.97 -27.53 -8.22
C LEU A 53 7.37 -28.12 -7.99
N VAL A 54 7.68 -28.37 -6.71
CA VAL A 54 8.91 -29.03 -6.24
C VAL A 54 9.13 -30.40 -6.88
N ASP A 55 8.09 -31.19 -7.09
CA ASP A 55 8.21 -32.56 -7.63
C ASP A 55 8.48 -32.57 -9.13
N ARG A 56 8.19 -31.45 -9.83
CA ARG A 56 8.26 -31.35 -11.30
C ARG A 56 9.52 -30.67 -11.80
N MET A 57 9.94 -29.60 -11.12
CA MET A 57 11.11 -28.79 -11.50
C MET A 57 12.26 -28.91 -10.50
N GLY A 58 12.06 -29.58 -9.37
CA GLY A 58 12.99 -29.55 -8.25
C GLY A 58 12.85 -28.26 -7.43
N TYR A 59 13.33 -28.32 -6.19
CA TYR A 59 13.23 -27.22 -5.23
C TYR A 59 13.96 -25.96 -5.72
N ARG A 60 15.18 -26.12 -6.24
CA ARG A 60 16.04 -25.01 -6.65
C ARG A 60 15.39 -24.17 -7.76
N ASP A 61 14.90 -24.81 -8.81
CA ASP A 61 14.32 -24.10 -9.96
C ASP A 61 12.95 -23.50 -9.62
N SER A 62 12.17 -24.17 -8.76
CA SER A 62 10.90 -23.63 -8.26
C SER A 62 11.09 -22.35 -7.43
N VAL A 63 12.07 -22.35 -6.52
CA VAL A 63 12.41 -21.15 -5.70
C VAL A 63 12.86 -20.00 -6.59
N LEU A 64 13.72 -20.27 -7.57
CA LEU A 64 14.22 -19.25 -8.51
C LEU A 64 13.08 -18.63 -9.34
N LEU A 65 12.11 -19.44 -9.79
CA LEU A 65 10.97 -18.98 -10.56
C LEU A 65 10.06 -18.08 -9.71
N PHE A 66 9.77 -18.46 -8.46
CA PHE A 66 9.03 -17.58 -7.54
C PHE A 66 9.80 -16.30 -7.24
N PHE A 67 11.12 -16.36 -7.08
CA PHE A 67 11.95 -15.20 -6.85
C PHE A 67 11.88 -14.20 -8.02
N LEU A 68 11.94 -14.69 -9.26
CA LEU A 68 11.78 -13.87 -10.47
C LEU A 68 10.41 -13.18 -10.53
N ILE A 69 9.33 -13.92 -10.23
CA ILE A 69 7.98 -13.35 -10.19
C ILE A 69 7.88 -12.24 -9.14
N LEU A 70 8.42 -12.49 -7.94
CA LEU A 70 8.37 -11.56 -6.82
C LEU A 70 9.23 -10.33 -7.05
N LEU A 71 10.36 -10.46 -7.76
CA LEU A 71 11.22 -9.34 -8.15
C LEU A 71 10.47 -8.33 -9.01
N ILE A 72 9.48 -8.75 -9.80
CA ILE A 72 8.64 -7.86 -10.60
C ILE A 72 7.37 -7.45 -9.85
N ALA A 73 6.71 -8.40 -9.17
CA ALA A 73 5.44 -8.15 -8.50
C ALA A 73 5.58 -7.21 -7.29
N ILE A 74 6.66 -7.31 -6.52
CA ILE A 74 6.87 -6.47 -5.33
C ILE A 74 7.06 -4.99 -5.70
N PRO A 75 7.94 -4.60 -6.66
CA PRO A 75 8.05 -3.21 -7.08
C PRO A 75 6.75 -2.64 -7.63
N VAL A 76 5.99 -3.41 -8.43
CA VAL A 76 4.71 -2.96 -8.98
C VAL A 76 3.68 -2.73 -7.87
N ALA A 77 3.55 -3.69 -6.94
CA ALA A 77 2.64 -3.56 -5.79
C ALA A 77 3.03 -2.37 -4.89
N CYS A 78 4.32 -2.18 -4.63
CA CYS A 78 4.83 -1.02 -3.91
C CYS A 78 4.48 0.28 -4.65
N TYR A 79 4.76 0.36 -5.95
CA TYR A 79 4.49 1.55 -6.75
C TYR A 79 3.01 1.93 -6.71
N MET A 80 2.09 0.99 -6.96
CA MET A 80 0.65 1.25 -6.88
C MET A 80 0.21 1.69 -5.49
N HIS A 81 0.74 1.07 -4.43
CA HIS A 81 0.40 1.43 -3.06
C HIS A 81 0.91 2.82 -2.68
N PHE A 82 2.12 3.17 -3.11
CA PHE A 82 2.67 4.52 -2.89
C PHE A 82 1.94 5.58 -3.70
N GLN A 83 1.61 5.29 -4.96
CA GLN A 83 0.88 6.21 -5.84
C GLN A 83 -0.51 6.52 -5.24
N LYS A 84 -1.26 5.49 -4.84
CA LYS A 84 -2.58 5.66 -4.23
C LYS A 84 -2.54 6.52 -2.96
N ILE A 85 -1.52 6.35 -2.11
CA ILE A 85 -1.36 7.19 -0.92
C ILE A 85 -0.99 8.63 -1.31
N ASN A 86 -0.18 8.81 -2.35
CA ASN A 86 0.20 10.15 -2.82
C ASN A 86 -1.01 10.91 -3.38
N ASP A 87 -1.85 10.24 -4.17
CA ASP A 87 -3.07 10.81 -4.73
C ASP A 87 -4.03 11.23 -3.59
N GLN A 88 -4.19 10.39 -2.58
CA GLN A 88 -4.99 10.73 -1.40
C GLN A 88 -4.45 11.92 -0.60
N ILE A 89 -3.13 12.06 -0.48
CA ILE A 89 -2.51 13.22 0.16
C ILE A 89 -2.80 14.47 -0.66
N PHE A 90 -2.66 14.40 -1.98
CA PHE A 90 -2.89 15.52 -2.88
C PHE A 90 -4.36 15.99 -2.85
N ASP A 91 -5.31 15.06 -2.88
CA ASP A 91 -6.74 15.38 -2.77
C ASP A 91 -7.06 16.08 -1.44
N ILE A 92 -6.49 15.59 -0.33
CA ILE A 92 -6.67 16.20 1.00
C ILE A 92 -6.05 17.59 1.08
N GLU A 93 -4.86 17.80 0.50
CA GLU A 93 -4.21 19.12 0.43
C GLU A 93 -5.06 20.11 -0.38
N CYS A 94 -5.59 19.67 -1.52
CA CYS A 94 -6.46 20.49 -2.35
C CYS A 94 -7.77 20.85 -1.64
N GLU A 95 -8.41 19.91 -0.92
CA GLU A 95 -9.60 20.19 -0.13
C GLU A 95 -9.31 21.18 1.02
N LEU A 96 -8.16 21.04 1.68
CA LEU A 96 -7.70 21.98 2.71
C LEU A 96 -7.47 23.39 2.18
N GLU A 97 -6.86 23.53 1.00
CA GLU A 97 -6.57 24.81 0.38
C GLU A 97 -7.86 25.53 -0.06
N ASN A 98 -8.80 24.80 -0.66
CA ASN A 98 -10.13 25.32 -1.01
C ASN A 98 -10.91 25.80 0.23
N LEU A 99 -10.88 25.03 1.32
CA LEU A 99 -11.53 25.43 2.59
C LEU A 99 -10.87 26.67 3.21
N LYS A 100 -9.55 26.82 3.10
CA LYS A 100 -8.84 28.04 3.54
C LYS A 100 -9.21 29.26 2.69
N GLN A 101 -9.37 29.09 1.38
CA GLN A 101 -9.79 30.18 0.49
C GLN A 101 -11.25 30.60 0.73
N GLN A 102 -12.17 29.68 1.00
CA GLN A 102 -13.56 30.01 1.35
C GLN A 102 -13.71 30.75 2.69
N LYS A 103 -12.71 30.62 3.59
CA LYS A 103 -12.68 31.30 4.89
C LYS A 103 -12.07 32.71 4.83
N LYS A 104 -11.52 33.13 3.68
CA LYS A 104 -10.89 34.44 3.46
C LYS A 104 -11.86 35.40 2.78
#